data_AF-A0A2G8KAB1-F1
#
_entry.id   AF-A0A2G8KAB1-F1
#
_cell.length_a   1.000
_cell.length_b   1.000
_cell.length_c   1.000
_cell.angle_alpha   90.00
_cell.angle_beta   90.00
_cell.angle_gamma   90.00
#
_symmetry.space_group_name_H-M   'P 1'
#
loop_
_entity.id
_entity.type
_entity.pdbx_description
1 polymer ?
#
loop_
_entity_poly.entity_id
_entity_poly.type
_entity_poly.pdbx_seq_one_letter_code
_entity_poly.pdbx_strand_id
1 'polypeptide(L)'
;MSLLVIIYHFEGYQHVLHFANRICVNPLSLPVVYVNDNFDMALALNTDGFSCNFYQTFSECTPCGAGTYGSTQLSGGCHACPKGGFYQDDIAQTVPLQSDFGIPACKLCNVGTYVKKGRGTSPHDCEVCPEGTNQTVDAGFRACYCKYNYARTDRYGPCSLCLEEGLNCSLEFKDILPGYMWNWNFPLANLSYYEHFVGNLKVNYDPGTIPAKYTGEIPRIFECPRTESCPNDNDSLSGNCAKGYTGWLCTNCEPKYYSVLTSCVPCPSLAFLVLESCVFVIVCALACFLLVLQIKRKSSREQNERSLFDVIIGRIKILLGFYQVIGEIFTSLHDIKWTGTLVIMGKFISAFEINILRLFVRPRCFDEKLDLNPKIQFIIGAVLPVVIMLIPFMYYQGNKLYVFIRFSPIVRMSLRSHFQNLKKGLFACVVVLLFVIYPPVCSVIFSLYPLSCKSFHIDQDKKYNITRLRSDFDVDCTGLQAYHVSAFILTVIYVIALPAALLYLLCKNFCLSARKKDSLMDDLPPDNTDDPTDPLVINNSPTYSSTPTWLNFLSENYKKEFWFWEIVELARKVTQTLLITLFGWEDRLTVILTTCISVLFLLLHARYRPMKSSYEQGLQVDYDLHFLT
;
A
#
# COMPACT_ATOMS: atom_id res chain seq x y z
N MET A 1 -35.40 -28.23 61.97
CA MET A 1 -36.58 -27.42 62.33
C MET A 1 -36.05 -26.27 63.16
N SER A 2 -35.69 -25.16 62.52
CA SER A 2 -34.92 -24.08 63.14
C SER A 2 -35.83 -22.87 63.32
N LEU A 3 -36.10 -22.50 64.58
CA LEU A 3 -36.76 -21.24 64.94
C LEU A 3 -35.84 -20.08 64.58
N LEU A 4 -36.32 -19.09 63.82
CA LEU A 4 -35.63 -17.82 63.67
C LEU A 4 -36.27 -16.79 64.61
N VAL A 5 -35.57 -16.42 65.68
CA VAL A 5 -35.84 -15.20 66.44
C VAL A 5 -34.83 -14.17 65.92
N ILE A 6 -35.30 -13.15 65.23
CA ILE A 6 -34.43 -12.06 64.75
C ILE A 6 -34.24 -11.09 65.92
N ILE A 7 -33.10 -11.20 66.62
CA ILE A 7 -32.69 -10.27 67.68
C ILE A 7 -31.70 -9.29 67.05
N TYR A 8 -32.13 -8.05 66.81
CA TYR A 8 -31.22 -6.96 66.46
C TYR A 8 -30.67 -6.33 67.75
N HIS A 9 -29.34 -6.28 67.86
CA HIS A 9 -28.66 -5.62 68.95
C HIS A 9 -28.18 -4.25 68.46
N PHE A 10 -28.99 -3.21 68.67
CA PHE A 10 -28.53 -1.83 68.57
C PHE A 10 -27.94 -1.44 69.92
N GLU A 11 -26.79 -0.74 69.94
CA GLU A 11 -26.21 -0.23 71.19
C GLU A 11 -27.25 0.62 71.92
N GLY A 12 -27.87 0.05 72.96
CA GLY A 12 -28.82 0.71 73.86
C GLY A 12 -30.25 0.17 73.91
N TYR A 13 -30.75 -0.59 72.93
CA TYR A 13 -32.14 -1.10 72.96
C TYR A 13 -32.29 -2.50 72.34
N GLN A 14 -32.85 -3.45 73.12
CA GLN A 14 -33.20 -4.80 72.68
C GLN A 14 -34.65 -4.78 72.15
N HIS A 15 -34.84 -4.67 70.83
CA HIS A 15 -36.16 -4.76 70.23
C HIS A 15 -36.45 -6.20 69.75
N VAL A 16 -37.50 -6.81 70.30
CA VAL A 16 -38.01 -8.13 69.87
C VAL A 16 -39.11 -7.90 68.84
N LEU A 17 -38.87 -8.28 67.58
CA LEU A 17 -39.90 -8.27 66.54
C LEU A 17 -40.92 -9.38 66.83
N HIS A 18 -42.15 -9.00 67.19
CA HIS A 18 -43.25 -9.94 67.40
C HIS A 18 -43.95 -10.25 66.06
N PHE A 19 -43.77 -11.47 65.56
CA PHE A 19 -44.54 -11.98 64.42
C PHE A 19 -45.95 -12.41 64.88
N ALA A 20 -46.99 -11.83 64.29
CA ALA A 20 -48.40 -12.15 64.61
C ALA A 20 -48.81 -13.58 64.19
N ASN A 21 -48.03 -14.25 63.34
CA ASN A 21 -48.19 -15.66 62.98
C ASN A 21 -46.81 -16.32 62.81
N ARG A 22 -46.62 -17.51 63.40
CA ARG A 22 -45.36 -18.28 63.28
C ARG A 22 -45.32 -18.96 61.92
N ILE A 23 -44.73 -18.30 60.93
CA ILE A 23 -44.58 -18.83 59.57
C ILE A 23 -43.14 -19.34 59.42
N CYS A 24 -42.98 -20.60 59.00
CA CYS A 24 -41.67 -21.13 58.64
C CYS A 24 -41.12 -20.36 57.43
N VAL A 25 -39.95 -19.77 57.59
CA VAL A 25 -39.33 -19.01 56.51
C VAL A 25 -38.67 -19.97 55.52
N ASN A 26 -39.00 -19.82 54.24
CA ASN A 26 -38.45 -20.58 53.13
C ASN A 26 -38.20 -19.61 51.97
N PRO A 27 -37.18 -19.83 51.12
CA PRO A 27 -37.02 -19.11 49.84
C PRO A 27 -38.29 -18.90 49.01
N LEU A 28 -39.28 -19.80 49.12
CA LEU A 28 -40.57 -19.74 48.42
C LEU A 28 -41.65 -18.90 49.13
N SER A 29 -41.44 -18.53 50.40
CA SER A 29 -42.39 -17.78 51.22
C SER A 29 -41.66 -16.80 52.13
N LEU A 30 -41.47 -15.57 51.64
CA LEU A 30 -40.78 -14.50 52.34
C LEU A 30 -41.77 -13.74 53.26
N PRO A 31 -41.56 -13.72 54.60
CA PRO A 31 -42.42 -13.00 55.52
C PRO A 31 -42.21 -11.49 55.38
N VAL A 32 -43.31 -10.73 55.49
CA VAL A 32 -43.27 -9.26 55.59
C VAL A 32 -43.14 -8.87 57.06
N VAL A 33 -42.16 -8.03 57.38
CA VAL A 33 -41.95 -7.44 58.70
C VAL A 33 -42.51 -6.03 58.69
N TYR A 34 -43.47 -5.75 59.55
CA TYR A 34 -44.04 -4.41 59.73
C TYR A 34 -43.30 -3.68 60.87
N VAL A 35 -42.71 -2.53 60.56
CA VAL A 35 -42.02 -1.67 61.53
C VAL A 35 -42.84 -0.39 61.70
N ASN A 36 -43.54 -0.26 62.82
CA ASN A 36 -44.38 0.91 63.11
C ASN A 36 -43.57 1.98 63.84
N ASP A 37 -43.70 3.24 63.41
CA ASP A 37 -43.14 4.43 64.09
C ASP A 37 -41.63 4.38 64.42
N ASN A 38 -40.84 3.55 63.73
CA ASN A 38 -39.38 3.42 63.93
C ASN A 38 -38.63 3.36 62.60
N PHE A 39 -38.34 4.54 62.05
CA PHE A 39 -37.68 4.70 60.75
C PHE A 39 -36.22 4.19 60.76
N ASP A 40 -35.49 4.39 61.86
CA ASP A 40 -34.08 3.97 61.97
C ASP A 40 -33.94 2.45 61.91
N MET A 41 -34.87 1.71 62.52
CA MET A 41 -34.91 0.26 62.44
C MET A 41 -35.22 -0.23 61.02
N ALA A 42 -36.16 0.42 60.33
CA ALA A 42 -36.48 0.09 58.94
C ALA A 42 -35.30 0.41 58.00
N LEU A 43 -34.57 1.49 58.25
CA LEU A 43 -33.37 1.85 57.47
C LEU A 43 -32.24 0.83 57.70
N ALA A 44 -31.99 0.42 58.94
CA ALA A 44 -31.00 -0.60 59.27
C ALA A 44 -31.32 -1.94 58.59
N LEU A 45 -32.58 -2.38 58.64
CA LEU A 45 -33.06 -3.56 57.92
C LEU A 45 -32.82 -3.43 56.41
N ASN A 46 -33.15 -2.27 55.84
CA ASN A 46 -32.96 -2.02 54.41
C ASN A 46 -31.49 -2.11 53.98
N THR A 47 -30.55 -1.82 54.88
CA THR A 47 -29.11 -1.98 54.60
C THR A 47 -28.58 -3.38 54.91
N ASP A 48 -29.35 -4.21 55.61
CA ASP A 48 -28.90 -5.49 56.19
C ASP A 48 -29.74 -6.69 55.75
N GLY A 49 -29.81 -6.92 54.44
CA GLY A 49 -30.47 -8.10 53.88
C GLY A 49 -31.99 -8.02 53.76
N PHE A 50 -32.60 -6.85 53.90
CA PHE A 50 -34.02 -6.62 53.64
C PHE A 50 -34.24 -5.53 52.58
N SER A 51 -35.38 -5.58 51.90
CA SER A 51 -35.93 -4.48 51.09
C SER A 51 -37.13 -3.89 51.79
N CYS A 52 -37.06 -2.61 52.13
CA CYS A 52 -38.09 -1.91 52.88
C CYS A 52 -38.84 -0.86 52.04
N ASN A 53 -40.17 -0.90 52.09
CA ASN A 53 -41.04 0.17 51.58
C ASN A 53 -41.42 1.08 52.75
N PHE A 54 -41.17 2.39 52.60
CA PHE A 54 -41.41 3.38 53.65
C PHE A 54 -42.74 4.10 53.43
N TYR A 55 -43.67 3.98 54.40
CA TYR A 55 -44.94 4.72 54.43
C TYR A 55 -44.93 5.76 55.56
N GLN A 56 -45.96 6.61 55.63
CA GLN A 56 -46.01 7.72 56.61
C GLN A 56 -46.05 7.25 58.07
N THR A 57 -46.61 6.07 58.35
CA THR A 57 -46.85 5.58 59.73
C THR A 57 -46.22 4.20 60.01
N PHE A 58 -45.72 3.52 58.99
CA PHE A 58 -45.07 2.22 59.13
C PHE A 58 -44.14 1.95 57.94
N SER A 59 -43.24 0.99 58.08
CA SER A 59 -42.41 0.46 57.00
C SER A 59 -42.66 -1.04 56.83
N GLU A 60 -42.71 -1.50 55.59
CA GLU A 60 -42.81 -2.92 55.24
C GLU A 60 -41.45 -3.43 54.76
N CYS A 61 -40.81 -4.27 55.55
CA CYS A 61 -39.50 -4.85 55.24
C CYS A 61 -39.63 -6.32 54.87
N THR A 62 -39.13 -6.69 53.69
CA THR A 62 -39.11 -8.08 53.21
C THR A 62 -37.67 -8.58 53.13
N PRO A 63 -37.35 -9.78 53.63
CA PRO A 63 -36.00 -10.32 53.52
C PRO A 63 -35.66 -10.56 52.05
N CYS A 64 -34.40 -10.31 51.68
CA CYS A 64 -33.90 -10.66 50.35
C CYS A 64 -34.05 -12.16 50.14
N GLY A 65 -34.77 -12.54 49.09
CA GLY A 65 -35.01 -13.93 48.74
C GLY A 65 -33.85 -14.55 47.96
N ALA A 66 -34.00 -15.82 47.60
CA ALA A 66 -33.03 -16.53 46.78
C ALA A 66 -32.70 -15.76 45.48
N GLY A 67 -31.43 -15.79 45.10
CA GLY A 67 -30.85 -15.06 43.98
C GLY A 67 -30.63 -13.57 44.25
N THR A 68 -30.90 -13.10 45.47
CA THR A 68 -30.65 -11.71 45.87
C THR A 68 -29.94 -11.61 47.22
N TYR A 69 -29.29 -10.48 47.46
CA TYR A 69 -28.58 -10.17 48.70
C TYR A 69 -28.70 -8.69 49.05
N GLY A 70 -28.61 -8.35 50.34
CA GLY A 70 -28.54 -6.97 50.80
C GLY A 70 -27.11 -6.45 50.84
N SER A 71 -26.94 -5.14 50.77
CA SER A 71 -25.63 -4.51 50.85
C SER A 71 -25.70 -3.20 51.62
N THR A 72 -24.76 -3.05 52.55
CA THR A 72 -24.52 -1.83 53.33
C THR A 72 -23.76 -0.75 52.54
N GLN A 73 -23.14 -1.14 51.42
CA GLN A 73 -22.31 -0.27 50.57
C GLN A 73 -23.06 0.29 49.35
N LEU A 74 -24.09 -0.42 48.89
CA LEU A 74 -24.97 0.01 47.79
C LEU A 74 -26.18 0.77 48.37
N SER A 75 -26.99 1.39 47.51
CA SER A 75 -28.32 1.86 47.93
C SER A 75 -29.07 0.69 48.56
N GLY A 76 -29.47 0.82 49.84
CA GLY A 76 -30.11 -0.27 50.59
C GLY A 76 -31.28 -0.92 49.83
N GLY A 77 -31.57 -2.18 50.15
CA GLY A 77 -32.50 -3.05 49.46
C GLY A 77 -31.82 -4.32 48.94
N CYS A 78 -32.55 -5.08 48.12
CA CYS A 78 -32.09 -6.37 47.60
C CYS A 78 -31.50 -6.27 46.19
N HIS A 79 -30.25 -6.69 46.05
CA HIS A 79 -29.47 -6.71 44.81
C HIS A 79 -29.43 -8.13 44.26
N ALA A 80 -29.59 -8.28 42.95
CA ALA A 80 -29.50 -9.61 42.32
C ALA A 80 -28.06 -10.13 42.32
N CYS A 81 -27.88 -11.44 42.47
CA CYS A 81 -26.58 -12.05 42.22
C CYS A 81 -26.14 -11.77 40.77
N PRO A 82 -24.88 -11.35 40.59
CA PRO A 82 -24.38 -10.97 39.28
C PRO A 82 -24.34 -12.16 38.32
N LYS A 83 -24.33 -11.88 37.03
CA LYS A 83 -24.10 -12.90 35.99
C LYS A 83 -22.71 -13.52 36.16
N GLY A 84 -22.57 -14.79 35.81
CA GLY A 84 -21.31 -15.52 35.97
C GLY A 84 -21.40 -16.60 37.04
N GLY A 85 -20.33 -16.84 37.79
CA GLY A 85 -20.20 -17.97 38.71
C GLY A 85 -20.90 -17.82 40.06
N PHE A 86 -22.06 -17.18 40.16
CA PHE A 86 -22.70 -16.86 41.44
C PHE A 86 -24.17 -17.27 41.55
N TYR A 87 -24.55 -17.80 42.70
CA TYR A 87 -25.94 -18.06 43.08
C TYR A 87 -26.17 -17.76 44.58
N GLN A 88 -27.43 -17.65 45.00
CA GLN A 88 -27.79 -17.52 46.41
C GLN A 88 -29.10 -18.27 46.67
N ASP A 89 -29.06 -19.27 47.55
CA ASP A 89 -30.19 -20.10 47.96
C ASP A 89 -30.68 -19.80 49.39
N ASP A 90 -29.89 -19.04 50.16
CA ASP A 90 -30.28 -18.53 51.47
C ASP A 90 -31.06 -17.20 51.34
N ILE A 91 -31.70 -16.81 52.44
CA ILE A 91 -32.47 -15.57 52.57
C ILE A 91 -31.76 -14.59 53.50
N ALA A 92 -32.11 -13.31 53.38
CA ALA A 92 -31.61 -12.22 54.24
C ALA A 92 -30.08 -12.16 54.33
N GLN A 93 -29.39 -12.56 53.26
CA GLN A 93 -27.93 -12.51 53.20
C GLN A 93 -27.46 -11.08 52.96
N THR A 94 -26.37 -10.69 53.61
CA THR A 94 -25.81 -9.33 53.59
C THR A 94 -24.31 -9.39 53.35
N VAL A 95 -23.74 -8.40 52.66
CA VAL A 95 -22.28 -8.28 52.49
C VAL A 95 -21.65 -7.84 53.82
N PRO A 96 -20.70 -8.61 54.39
CA PRO A 96 -20.00 -8.18 55.61
C PRO A 96 -19.20 -6.90 55.37
N LEU A 97 -19.17 -5.99 56.34
CA LEU A 97 -18.43 -4.72 56.30
C LEU A 97 -16.90 -4.87 56.05
N GLN A 98 -16.37 -6.09 56.09
CA GLN A 98 -14.94 -6.43 55.96
C GLN A 98 -14.61 -7.37 54.79
N SER A 99 -15.56 -7.70 53.91
CA SER A 99 -15.24 -8.53 52.74
C SER A 99 -14.43 -7.74 51.72
N ASP A 100 -13.36 -8.37 51.20
CA ASP A 100 -12.53 -7.85 50.12
C ASP A 100 -13.39 -7.19 49.03
N PHE A 101 -12.99 -5.98 48.62
CA PHE A 101 -13.68 -5.14 47.64
C PHE A 101 -14.21 -5.96 46.46
N GLY A 102 -15.54 -6.14 46.41
CA GLY A 102 -16.25 -6.59 45.22
C GLY A 102 -16.79 -8.02 45.20
N ILE A 103 -16.63 -8.86 46.22
CA ILE A 103 -17.29 -10.18 46.24
C ILE A 103 -18.74 -10.03 46.75
N PRO A 104 -19.76 -10.46 45.97
CA PRO A 104 -21.15 -10.32 46.40
C PRO A 104 -21.43 -11.31 47.52
N ALA A 105 -22.47 -11.06 48.34
CA ALA A 105 -22.96 -12.06 49.30
C ALA A 105 -23.75 -13.18 48.59
N CYS A 106 -23.15 -13.74 47.54
CA CYS A 106 -23.62 -14.88 46.76
C CYS A 106 -22.56 -15.98 46.82
N LYS A 107 -23.02 -17.24 46.88
CA LYS A 107 -22.18 -18.42 46.84
C LYS A 107 -21.62 -18.61 45.43
N LEU A 108 -20.46 -19.26 45.34
CA LEU A 108 -19.80 -19.61 44.09
C LEU A 108 -20.41 -20.89 43.50
N CYS A 109 -20.66 -20.87 42.19
CA CYS A 109 -20.94 -22.08 41.42
C CYS A 109 -19.76 -23.06 41.45
N ASN A 110 -20.03 -24.33 41.17
CA ASN A 110 -18.97 -25.34 41.02
C ASN A 110 -18.02 -24.97 39.88
N VAL A 111 -16.80 -25.50 39.94
CA VAL A 111 -15.78 -25.31 38.89
C VAL A 111 -16.35 -25.74 37.52
N GLY A 112 -16.16 -24.89 36.51
CA GLY A 112 -16.68 -25.13 35.16
C GLY A 112 -18.18 -24.91 34.97
N THR A 113 -18.88 -24.27 35.93
CA THR A 113 -20.29 -23.89 35.79
C THR A 113 -20.54 -22.40 36.07
N TYR A 114 -21.64 -21.86 35.54
CA TYR A 114 -22.02 -20.45 35.65
C TYR A 114 -23.53 -20.22 35.47
N VAL A 115 -24.02 -19.07 35.90
CA VAL A 115 -25.40 -18.60 35.74
C VAL A 115 -25.45 -17.54 34.64
N LYS A 116 -26.07 -17.88 33.51
CA LYS A 116 -26.12 -17.04 32.31
C LYS A 116 -26.93 -15.75 32.47
N LYS A 117 -28.10 -15.85 33.11
CA LYS A 117 -29.03 -14.72 33.25
C LYS A 117 -28.78 -13.87 34.51
N GLY A 118 -27.91 -14.33 35.41
CA GLY A 118 -27.77 -13.79 36.76
C GLY A 118 -28.94 -14.22 37.64
N ARG A 119 -28.99 -13.72 38.88
CA ARG A 119 -30.02 -14.08 39.88
C ARG A 119 -30.14 -15.61 40.05
N GLY A 120 -29.02 -16.32 40.18
CA GLY A 120 -29.04 -17.75 40.46
C GLY A 120 -29.68 -18.02 41.82
N THR A 121 -30.75 -18.79 41.87
CA THR A 121 -31.53 -19.07 43.09
C THR A 121 -31.11 -20.37 43.78
N SER A 122 -30.38 -21.23 43.08
CA SER A 122 -29.88 -22.50 43.61
C SER A 122 -28.65 -22.99 42.85
N PRO A 123 -27.91 -23.99 43.36
CA PRO A 123 -26.82 -24.63 42.62
C PRO A 123 -27.26 -25.23 41.28
N HIS A 124 -28.54 -25.56 41.12
CA HIS A 124 -29.08 -26.13 39.86
C HIS A 124 -29.16 -25.11 38.73
N ASP A 125 -29.13 -23.81 39.05
CA ASP A 125 -29.09 -22.74 38.05
C ASP A 125 -27.68 -22.54 37.47
N CYS A 126 -26.66 -23.19 38.06
CA CYS A 126 -25.31 -23.19 37.53
C CYS A 126 -25.19 -24.19 36.37
N GLU A 127 -25.27 -23.68 35.14
CA GLU A 127 -25.12 -24.44 33.90
C GLU A 127 -23.65 -24.67 33.55
N VAL A 128 -23.34 -25.72 32.78
CA VAL A 128 -21.97 -25.99 32.33
C VAL A 128 -21.47 -24.88 31.41
N CYS A 129 -20.19 -24.50 31.60
CA CYS A 129 -19.53 -23.50 30.77
C CYS A 129 -19.56 -23.88 29.27
N PRO A 130 -19.82 -22.91 28.37
CA PRO A 130 -20.05 -23.17 26.96
C PRO A 130 -18.80 -23.67 26.22
N GLU A 131 -18.97 -24.19 25.01
CA GLU A 131 -17.86 -24.74 24.22
C GLU A 131 -16.73 -23.71 23.99
N GLY A 132 -15.49 -24.22 23.89
CA GLY A 132 -14.29 -23.39 23.74
C GLY A 132 -13.79 -22.71 25.01
N THR A 133 -14.50 -22.88 26.15
CA THR A 133 -14.07 -22.36 27.46
C THR A 133 -13.28 -23.39 28.26
N ASN A 134 -12.52 -22.90 29.25
CA ASN A 134 -11.79 -23.68 30.22
C ASN A 134 -12.71 -24.06 31.39
N GLN A 135 -13.06 -25.35 31.48
CA GLN A 135 -13.95 -25.88 32.52
C GLN A 135 -13.22 -26.28 33.81
N THR A 136 -11.92 -25.98 33.93
CA THR A 136 -11.10 -26.33 35.11
C THR A 136 -11.00 -25.19 36.14
N VAL A 137 -11.59 -24.04 35.85
CA VAL A 137 -11.55 -22.83 36.67
C VAL A 137 -12.97 -22.38 37.01
N ASP A 138 -13.13 -21.67 38.13
CA ASP A 138 -14.39 -21.01 38.46
C ASP A 138 -14.64 -19.83 37.52
N ALA A 139 -15.92 -19.58 37.20
CA ALA A 139 -16.31 -18.52 36.28
C ALA A 139 -16.25 -17.13 36.92
N GLY A 140 -16.56 -17.02 38.22
CA GLY A 140 -16.62 -15.76 38.95
C GLY A 140 -17.35 -14.64 38.19
N PHE A 141 -16.88 -13.40 38.31
CA PHE A 141 -17.46 -12.26 37.58
C PHE A 141 -17.13 -12.28 36.09
N ARG A 142 -15.98 -12.82 35.69
CA ARG A 142 -15.51 -12.80 34.29
C ARG A 142 -16.20 -13.81 33.37
N ALA A 143 -17.13 -14.59 33.93
CA ALA A 143 -17.68 -15.78 33.31
C ALA A 143 -16.60 -16.83 33.00
N CYS A 144 -16.98 -17.91 32.32
CA CYS A 144 -16.06 -18.97 31.95
C CYS A 144 -14.93 -18.43 31.05
N TYR A 145 -13.67 -18.68 31.42
CA TYR A 145 -12.50 -18.24 30.66
C TYR A 145 -12.39 -19.01 29.34
N CYS A 146 -11.86 -18.39 28.29
CA CYS A 146 -11.60 -19.12 27.04
C CYS A 146 -10.37 -20.04 27.15
N LYS A 147 -10.31 -21.10 26.33
CA LYS A 147 -9.09 -21.88 26.13
C LYS A 147 -8.01 -21.03 25.44
N TYR A 148 -6.75 -21.46 25.53
CA TYR A 148 -5.65 -20.80 24.82
C TYR A 148 -5.92 -20.72 23.31
N ASN A 149 -5.71 -19.55 22.70
CA ASN A 149 -6.02 -19.23 21.28
C ASN A 149 -7.51 -19.28 20.90
N TYR A 150 -8.43 -19.17 21.86
CA TYR A 150 -9.85 -18.99 21.60
C TYR A 150 -10.29 -17.56 21.89
N ALA A 151 -11.21 -17.04 21.08
CA ALA A 151 -11.78 -15.71 21.26
C ALA A 151 -13.32 -15.74 21.30
N ARG A 152 -13.93 -14.70 21.87
CA ARG A 152 -15.38 -14.54 21.95
C ARG A 152 -15.82 -13.12 21.62
N THR A 153 -17.08 -12.98 21.23
CA THR A 153 -17.76 -11.69 21.04
C THR A 153 -18.91 -11.50 22.05
N ASP A 154 -19.09 -12.42 22.97
CA ASP A 154 -20.08 -12.37 24.06
C ASP A 154 -19.42 -12.88 25.34
N ARG A 155 -19.34 -12.04 26.38
CA ARG A 155 -18.68 -12.36 27.65
C ARG A 155 -19.26 -13.60 28.30
N TYR A 156 -20.54 -13.90 28.10
CA TYR A 156 -21.20 -15.08 28.68
C TYR A 156 -21.48 -16.15 27.63
N GLY A 157 -20.92 -16.00 26.42
CA GLY A 157 -21.10 -16.90 25.29
C GLY A 157 -19.96 -17.92 25.11
N PRO A 158 -20.06 -18.76 24.06
CA PRO A 158 -19.00 -19.69 23.69
C PRO A 158 -17.76 -18.96 23.15
N CYS A 159 -16.61 -19.63 23.18
CA CYS A 159 -15.40 -19.17 22.51
C CYS A 159 -15.16 -19.99 21.24
N SER A 160 -14.67 -19.36 20.19
CA SER A 160 -14.29 -20.01 18.93
C SER A 160 -12.78 -19.99 18.74
N LEU A 161 -12.26 -21.02 18.06
CA LEU A 161 -10.84 -21.12 17.73
C LEU A 161 -10.46 -20.00 16.75
N CYS A 162 -9.34 -19.35 17.05
CA CYS A 162 -8.76 -18.31 16.20
C CYS A 162 -7.97 -18.98 15.06
N LEU A 163 -8.57 -19.05 13.86
CA LEU A 163 -7.99 -19.74 12.69
C LEU A 163 -7.20 -18.82 11.75
N GLU A 164 -7.40 -17.49 11.81
CA GLU A 164 -6.74 -16.55 10.90
C GLU A 164 -5.31 -16.26 11.37
N GLU A 165 -4.33 -16.60 10.53
CA GLU A 165 -2.91 -16.25 10.73
C GLU A 165 -2.75 -14.73 10.75
N GLY A 166 -2.11 -14.19 11.79
CA GLY A 166 -1.96 -12.75 12.00
C GLY A 166 -2.89 -12.15 13.07
N LEU A 167 -3.70 -12.98 13.74
CA LEU A 167 -4.44 -12.59 14.94
C LEU A 167 -3.82 -13.18 16.22
N ASN A 168 -3.84 -12.41 17.29
CA ASN A 168 -3.56 -12.85 18.65
C ASN A 168 -4.87 -13.00 19.42
N CYS A 169 -5.19 -14.23 19.81
CA CYS A 169 -6.38 -14.56 20.57
C CYS A 169 -6.07 -15.06 21.99
N SER A 170 -4.87 -14.76 22.51
CA SER A 170 -4.43 -15.22 23.83
C SER A 170 -5.22 -14.61 25.00
N LEU A 171 -5.89 -13.47 24.76
CA LEU A 171 -6.61 -12.70 25.76
C LEU A 171 -8.14 -12.78 25.64
N GLU A 172 -8.67 -13.86 25.02
CA GLU A 172 -10.12 -14.11 24.82
C GLU A 172 -10.83 -13.19 23.82
N PHE A 173 -10.14 -12.23 23.23
CA PHE A 173 -10.63 -11.40 22.13
C PHE A 173 -9.66 -11.47 20.96
N LYS A 174 -10.09 -11.02 19.79
CA LYS A 174 -9.24 -10.96 18.60
C LYS A 174 -8.44 -9.67 18.64
N ASP A 175 -7.13 -9.79 18.69
CA ASP A 175 -6.19 -8.69 18.54
C ASP A 175 -5.31 -8.92 17.31
N ILE A 176 -4.70 -7.87 16.78
CA ILE A 176 -3.90 -7.96 15.56
C ILE A 176 -2.41 -8.13 15.87
N LEU A 177 -1.74 -9.06 15.18
CA LEU A 177 -0.30 -9.28 15.35
C LEU A 177 0.52 -8.22 14.59
N PRO A 178 1.79 -8.01 14.98
CA PRO A 178 2.73 -7.23 14.18
C PRO A 178 2.83 -7.75 12.74
N GLY A 179 2.92 -6.84 11.79
CA GLY A 179 2.96 -7.11 10.35
C GLY A 179 1.61 -7.25 9.68
N TYR A 180 0.50 -7.07 10.40
CA TYR A 180 -0.86 -7.12 9.84
C TYR A 180 -1.59 -5.79 10.06
N MET A 181 -2.60 -5.52 9.24
CA MET A 181 -3.49 -4.37 9.37
C MET A 181 -4.92 -4.78 9.03
N TRP A 182 -5.89 -4.11 9.64
CA TRP A 182 -7.31 -4.27 9.31
C TRP A 182 -7.99 -2.92 9.22
N ASN A 183 -9.24 -2.92 8.77
CA ASN A 183 -9.98 -1.69 8.56
C ASN A 183 -11.40 -1.77 9.09
N TRP A 184 -11.66 -0.91 10.05
CA TRP A 184 -12.95 -0.77 10.70
C TRP A 184 -13.93 0.11 9.92
N ASN A 185 -13.53 0.67 8.77
CA ASN A 185 -14.36 1.55 7.96
C ASN A 185 -15.30 0.77 7.02
N PHE A 186 -16.34 0.14 7.59
CA PHE A 186 -17.48 -0.42 6.85
C PHE A 186 -18.75 -0.50 7.74
N PRO A 187 -19.97 -0.57 7.17
CA PRO A 187 -21.21 -0.33 7.93
C PRO A 187 -21.49 -1.24 9.13
N LEU A 188 -20.94 -2.45 9.15
CA LEU A 188 -21.19 -3.45 10.21
C LEU A 188 -20.05 -3.52 11.25
N ALA A 189 -18.94 -2.79 11.03
CA ALA A 189 -17.85 -2.67 11.99
C ALA A 189 -18.02 -1.44 12.88
N ASN A 190 -17.74 -1.60 14.16
CA ASN A 190 -17.69 -0.48 15.09
C ASN A 190 -16.54 -0.68 16.09
N LEU A 191 -15.40 -0.03 15.81
CA LEU A 191 -14.20 -0.12 16.62
C LEU A 191 -14.44 0.32 18.07
N SER A 192 -15.07 1.48 18.29
CA SER A 192 -15.33 1.99 19.64
C SER A 192 -16.20 1.01 20.45
N TYR A 193 -17.20 0.42 19.81
CA TYR A 193 -18.03 -0.60 20.46
C TYR A 193 -17.23 -1.86 20.80
N TYR A 194 -16.31 -2.27 19.92
CA TYR A 194 -15.41 -3.40 20.15
C TYR A 194 -14.42 -3.11 21.29
N GLU A 195 -13.84 -1.92 21.35
CA GLU A 195 -12.96 -1.48 22.44
C GLU A 195 -13.66 -1.49 23.79
N HIS A 196 -14.91 -1.01 23.86
CA HIS A 196 -15.72 -1.10 25.08
C HIS A 196 -16.01 -2.55 25.48
N PHE A 197 -16.30 -3.44 24.53
CA PHE A 197 -16.47 -4.86 24.78
C PHE A 197 -15.17 -5.52 25.28
N VAL A 198 -14.03 -5.21 24.68
CA VAL A 198 -12.73 -5.73 25.13
C VAL A 198 -12.37 -5.19 26.52
N GLY A 199 -12.68 -3.93 26.82
CA GLY A 199 -12.61 -3.39 28.16
C GLY A 199 -13.49 -4.17 29.15
N ASN A 200 -14.70 -4.54 28.74
CA ASN A 200 -15.61 -5.38 29.54
C ASN A 200 -15.01 -6.75 29.88
N LEU A 201 -14.30 -7.38 28.94
CA LEU A 201 -13.68 -8.69 29.14
C LEU A 201 -12.53 -8.64 30.16
N LYS A 202 -11.90 -7.48 30.34
CA LYS A 202 -10.74 -7.30 31.24
C LYS A 202 -11.14 -7.02 32.69
N VAL A 203 -12.39 -6.64 32.98
CA VAL A 203 -12.84 -6.27 34.35
C VAL A 203 -13.32 -7.47 35.18
N ASN A 204 -13.03 -7.42 36.50
CA ASN A 204 -13.34 -8.49 37.46
C ASN A 204 -14.54 -8.16 38.37
N TYR A 205 -15.47 -7.32 37.92
CA TYR A 205 -16.69 -6.96 38.63
C TYR A 205 -17.89 -6.98 37.66
N ASP A 206 -19.11 -6.82 38.18
CA ASP A 206 -20.31 -6.68 37.33
C ASP A 206 -20.27 -5.34 36.60
N PRO A 207 -20.05 -5.34 35.27
CA PRO A 207 -19.80 -4.13 34.52
C PRO A 207 -21.03 -3.21 34.41
N GLY A 208 -22.25 -3.70 34.69
CA GLY A 208 -23.51 -2.96 34.65
C GLY A 208 -23.83 -2.34 33.28
N THR A 209 -23.19 -1.22 32.96
CA THR A 209 -23.41 -0.35 31.79
C THR A 209 -22.50 -0.66 30.61
N ILE A 210 -21.39 -1.37 30.79
CA ILE A 210 -20.46 -1.68 29.70
C ILE A 210 -21.00 -2.88 28.89
N PRO A 211 -21.00 -2.84 27.54
CA PRO A 211 -21.58 -3.89 26.72
C PRO A 211 -20.90 -5.25 26.94
N ALA A 212 -21.71 -6.24 27.34
CA ALA A 212 -21.27 -7.62 27.53
C ALA A 212 -21.17 -8.42 26.22
N LYS A 213 -21.64 -7.86 25.09
CA LYS A 213 -21.67 -8.52 23.79
C LYS A 213 -21.40 -7.54 22.66
N TYR A 214 -20.47 -7.88 21.77
CA TYR A 214 -20.26 -7.21 20.49
C TYR A 214 -21.13 -7.87 19.41
N THR A 215 -21.97 -7.08 18.74
CA THR A 215 -22.89 -7.53 17.69
C THR A 215 -22.47 -7.11 16.29
N GLY A 216 -21.39 -6.35 16.16
CA GLY A 216 -20.83 -5.97 14.88
C GLY A 216 -19.99 -7.09 14.26
N GLU A 217 -19.49 -6.84 13.07
CA GLU A 217 -18.52 -7.70 12.40
C GLU A 217 -17.10 -7.25 12.73
N ILE A 218 -16.18 -8.21 12.81
CA ILE A 218 -14.75 -7.94 12.96
C ILE A 218 -14.15 -7.95 11.56
N PRO A 219 -13.38 -6.91 11.18
CA PRO A 219 -12.79 -6.87 9.85
C PRO A 219 -11.83 -8.03 9.61
N ARG A 220 -11.67 -8.38 8.35
CA ARG A 220 -10.60 -9.26 7.89
C ARG A 220 -9.26 -8.55 8.01
N ILE A 221 -8.22 -9.32 8.35
CA ILE A 221 -6.84 -8.84 8.41
C ILE A 221 -6.14 -8.97 7.06
N PHE A 222 -5.15 -8.11 6.86
CA PHE A 222 -4.29 -8.07 5.69
C PHE A 222 -2.84 -8.01 6.14
N GLU A 223 -1.99 -8.81 5.50
CA GLU A 223 -0.55 -8.70 5.70
C GLU A 223 -0.05 -7.38 5.11
N CYS A 224 0.73 -6.65 5.89
CA CYS A 224 1.39 -5.45 5.41
C CYS A 224 2.55 -5.86 4.50
N PRO A 225 2.75 -5.17 3.36
CA PRO A 225 3.91 -5.32 2.48
C PRO A 225 5.23 -5.51 3.22
N ARG A 226 5.40 -4.76 4.33
CA ARG A 226 6.56 -4.84 5.18
C ARG A 226 6.09 -5.02 6.61
N THR A 227 6.53 -6.11 7.24
CA THR A 227 6.19 -6.41 8.64
C THR A 227 6.56 -5.27 9.59
N GLU A 228 7.63 -4.52 9.29
CA GLU A 228 8.11 -3.39 10.11
C GLU A 228 7.24 -2.13 9.96
N SER A 229 6.46 -2.01 8.88
CA SER A 229 5.58 -0.86 8.65
C SER A 229 4.34 -0.90 9.55
N CYS A 230 3.96 -2.08 10.03
CA CYS A 230 2.80 -2.31 10.90
C CYS A 230 3.26 -2.93 12.23
N PRO A 231 3.89 -2.16 13.13
CA PRO A 231 4.45 -2.67 14.37
C PRO A 231 3.40 -3.20 15.34
N ASN A 232 2.21 -2.61 15.39
CA ASN A 232 1.12 -2.99 16.32
C ASN A 232 1.60 -3.14 17.78
N ASP A 233 2.43 -2.20 18.23
CA ASP A 233 3.17 -2.24 19.50
C ASP A 233 2.52 -1.45 20.65
N ASN A 234 1.48 -0.65 20.37
CA ASN A 234 0.89 0.30 21.31
C ASN A 234 -0.43 -0.18 21.97
N ASP A 235 -0.65 -1.49 22.07
CA ASP A 235 -1.90 -2.10 22.60
C ASP A 235 -3.19 -1.56 21.93
N SER A 236 -3.08 -1.01 20.71
CA SER A 236 -4.19 -0.37 20.00
C SER A 236 -4.91 -1.38 19.12
N LEU A 237 -6.20 -1.59 19.39
CA LEU A 237 -7.06 -2.49 18.61
C LEU A 237 -7.29 -1.99 17.17
N SER A 238 -7.04 -0.72 16.87
CA SER A 238 -7.15 -0.22 15.49
C SER A 238 -6.00 -0.66 14.58
N GLY A 239 -4.86 -1.08 15.16
CA GLY A 239 -3.58 -1.19 14.46
C GLY A 239 -2.89 0.17 14.29
N ASN A 240 -1.57 0.18 14.20
CA ASN A 240 -0.78 1.41 14.01
C ASN A 240 0.36 1.23 13.01
N CYS A 241 0.67 2.31 12.30
CA CYS A 241 1.83 2.38 11.42
C CYS A 241 3.09 2.77 12.19
N ALA A 242 4.25 2.29 11.73
CA ALA A 242 5.54 2.74 12.21
C ALA A 242 5.80 4.20 11.83
N LYS A 243 6.68 4.86 12.59
CA LYS A 243 7.08 6.25 12.36
C LYS A 243 7.58 6.47 10.93
N GLY A 244 7.06 7.51 10.26
CA GLY A 244 7.38 7.82 8.86
C GLY A 244 6.47 7.12 7.85
N TYR A 245 5.58 6.23 8.28
CA TYR A 245 4.62 5.50 7.45
C TYR A 245 3.18 5.87 7.77
N THR A 246 2.32 5.89 6.75
CA THR A 246 0.90 6.21 6.84
C THR A 246 0.13 5.56 5.68
N GLY A 247 -1.19 5.78 5.65
CA GLY A 247 -2.08 5.27 4.61
C GLY A 247 -2.45 3.79 4.75
N TRP A 248 -3.16 3.27 3.76
CA TRP A 248 -3.58 1.87 3.70
C TRP A 248 -2.37 0.92 3.74
N LEU A 249 -2.39 -0.09 4.63
CA LEU A 249 -1.29 -1.05 4.82
C LEU A 249 0.06 -0.38 5.14
N CYS A 250 0.05 0.87 5.62
CA CYS A 250 1.24 1.65 5.94
C CYS A 250 2.25 1.75 4.78
N THR A 251 1.75 1.81 3.54
CA THR A 251 2.60 1.86 2.34
C THR A 251 3.07 3.26 1.98
N ASN A 252 2.37 4.29 2.44
CA ASN A 252 2.66 5.67 2.10
C ASN A 252 3.55 6.31 3.15
N CYS A 253 4.31 7.34 2.75
CA CYS A 253 5.17 8.06 3.68
C CYS A 253 4.42 9.21 4.36
N GLU A 254 4.74 9.47 5.61
CA GLU A 254 4.29 10.67 6.33
C GLU A 254 4.96 11.95 5.79
N PRO A 255 4.43 13.15 6.10
CA PRO A 255 5.13 14.41 5.80
C PRO A 255 6.56 14.40 6.35
N LYS A 256 7.50 15.01 5.60
CA LYS A 256 8.96 15.00 5.86
C LYS A 256 9.66 13.66 5.61
N TYR A 257 8.96 12.67 5.07
CA TYR A 257 9.54 11.42 4.58
C TYR A 257 9.27 11.26 3.08
N TYR A 258 10.14 10.53 2.39
CA TYR A 258 9.98 10.19 0.98
C TYR A 258 10.27 8.70 0.74
N SER A 259 9.67 8.14 -0.31
CA SER A 259 9.76 6.71 -0.62
C SER A 259 11.03 6.39 -1.43
N VAL A 260 11.75 5.35 -1.02
CA VAL A 260 12.92 4.78 -1.70
C VAL A 260 12.77 3.26 -1.68
N LEU A 261 12.63 2.62 -2.86
CA LEU A 261 12.41 1.18 -2.98
C LEU A 261 11.40 0.65 -1.94
N THR A 262 10.22 1.28 -1.87
CA THR A 262 9.13 0.99 -0.92
C THR A 262 9.34 1.45 0.52
N SER A 263 10.55 1.87 0.93
CA SER A 263 10.85 2.34 2.29
C SER A 263 10.78 3.85 2.47
N CYS A 264 10.23 4.31 3.59
CA CYS A 264 10.12 5.73 3.91
C CYS A 264 11.34 6.21 4.69
N VAL A 265 12.08 7.13 4.08
CA VAL A 265 13.30 7.71 4.65
C VAL A 265 13.09 9.21 4.91
N PRO A 266 13.72 9.78 5.96
CA PRO A 266 13.56 11.20 6.28
C PRO A 266 14.16 12.08 5.17
N CYS A 267 13.49 13.20 4.88
CA CYS A 267 13.96 14.18 3.91
C CYS A 267 15.30 14.81 4.35
N PRO A 268 16.27 14.98 3.42
CA PRO A 268 17.50 15.71 3.70
C PRO A 268 17.24 17.22 3.81
N SER A 269 18.23 17.99 4.28
CA SER A 269 18.10 19.45 4.40
C SER A 269 17.88 20.11 3.04
N LEU A 270 17.16 21.24 3.02
CA LEU A 270 16.85 22.01 1.82
C LEU A 270 18.09 22.38 0.99
N ALA A 271 19.22 22.68 1.63
CA ALA A 271 20.47 23.01 0.94
C ALA A 271 21.00 21.86 0.07
N PHE A 272 20.95 20.62 0.58
CA PHE A 272 21.33 19.44 -0.18
C PHE A 272 20.37 19.17 -1.33
N LEU A 273 19.06 19.39 -1.14
CA LEU A 273 18.06 19.22 -2.20
C LEU A 273 18.25 20.22 -3.36
N VAL A 274 18.49 21.49 -3.02
CA VAL A 274 18.76 22.53 -4.04
C VAL A 274 20.06 22.21 -4.77
N LEU A 275 21.11 21.80 -4.06
CA LEU A 275 22.38 21.40 -4.69
C LEU A 275 22.19 20.21 -5.64
N GLU A 276 21.51 19.15 -5.21
CA GLU A 276 21.20 17.97 -6.04
C GLU A 276 20.43 18.37 -7.30
N SER A 277 19.40 19.23 -7.15
CA SER A 277 18.59 19.74 -8.26
C SER A 277 19.41 20.59 -9.24
N CYS A 278 20.28 21.48 -8.74
CA CYS A 278 21.15 22.30 -9.58
C CYS A 278 22.16 21.45 -10.35
N VAL A 279 22.80 20.49 -9.69
CA VAL A 279 23.73 19.54 -10.32
C VAL A 279 23.02 18.78 -11.45
N PHE A 280 21.80 18.29 -11.19
CA PHE A 280 21.01 17.61 -12.21
C PHE A 280 20.73 18.48 -13.44
N VAL A 281 20.24 19.71 -13.23
CA VAL A 281 19.97 20.66 -14.34
C VAL A 281 21.23 20.97 -15.14
N ILE A 282 22.38 21.14 -14.46
CA ILE A 282 23.68 21.37 -15.12
C ILE A 282 24.08 20.16 -15.96
N VAL A 283 23.95 18.93 -15.43
CA VAL A 283 24.25 17.70 -16.16
C VAL A 283 23.35 17.55 -17.40
N CYS A 284 22.05 17.82 -17.28
CA CYS A 284 21.13 17.81 -18.42
C CYS A 284 21.49 18.87 -19.47
N ALA A 285 21.83 20.09 -19.05
CA ALA A 285 22.24 21.15 -19.95
C ALA A 285 23.56 20.81 -20.67
N LEU A 286 24.53 20.24 -19.95
CA LEU A 286 25.79 19.76 -20.52
C LEU A 286 25.56 18.61 -21.50
N ALA A 287 24.70 17.64 -21.18
CA ALA A 287 24.36 16.55 -22.09
C ALA A 287 23.73 17.08 -23.39
N CYS A 288 22.75 17.99 -23.29
CA CYS A 288 22.15 18.65 -24.45
C CYS A 288 23.19 19.43 -25.26
N PHE A 289 24.08 20.17 -24.60
CA PHE A 289 25.15 20.91 -25.26
C PHE A 289 26.13 20.00 -26.00
N LEU A 290 26.58 18.90 -25.36
CA LEU A 290 27.47 17.91 -25.96
C LEU A 290 26.81 17.21 -27.15
N LEU A 291 25.52 16.89 -27.07
CA LEU A 291 24.76 16.34 -28.19
C LEU A 291 24.72 17.32 -29.37
N VAL A 292 24.47 18.61 -29.12
CA VAL A 292 24.50 19.65 -30.15
C VAL A 292 25.89 19.80 -30.76
N LEU A 293 26.95 19.79 -29.94
CA LEU A 293 28.33 19.83 -30.43
C LEU A 293 28.69 18.62 -31.30
N GLN A 294 28.21 17.43 -30.94
CA GLN A 294 28.41 16.23 -31.74
C GLN A 294 27.67 16.29 -33.07
N ILE A 295 26.41 16.75 -33.05
CA ILE A 295 25.64 16.97 -34.28
C ILE A 295 26.39 17.95 -35.20
N LYS A 296 26.98 19.02 -34.63
CA LYS A 296 27.77 20.00 -35.39
C LYS A 296 29.09 19.43 -35.92
N ARG A 297 29.83 18.65 -35.11
CA ARG A 297 31.11 18.03 -35.50
C ARG A 297 30.93 16.92 -36.55
N LYS A 298 29.88 16.11 -36.45
CA LYS A 298 29.61 15.02 -37.42
C LYS A 298 29.22 15.56 -38.81
N SER A 299 28.79 16.83 -38.90
CA SER A 299 28.60 17.53 -40.17
C SER A 299 29.91 17.90 -40.88
N SER A 300 31.07 17.86 -40.21
CA SER A 300 32.36 18.31 -40.78
C SER A 300 33.45 17.24 -40.86
N ARG A 301 33.22 16.00 -40.40
CA ARG A 301 34.23 14.94 -40.32
C ARG A 301 33.84 13.76 -41.21
N GLU A 302 34.77 13.32 -42.05
CA GLU A 302 34.60 12.15 -42.93
C GLU A 302 34.26 10.87 -42.14
N GLN A 303 33.41 10.04 -42.73
CA GLN A 303 32.48 9.11 -42.06
C GLN A 303 33.06 7.83 -41.43
N ASN A 304 34.37 7.62 -41.33
CA ASN A 304 34.89 6.26 -41.11
C ASN A 304 35.32 5.86 -39.67
N GLU A 305 35.42 6.78 -38.72
CA GLU A 305 35.79 6.41 -37.33
C GLU A 305 34.68 6.74 -36.31
N ARG A 306 34.29 5.72 -35.52
CA ARG A 306 33.33 5.84 -34.42
C ARG A 306 33.94 6.77 -33.35
N SER A 307 33.28 7.89 -33.07
CA SER A 307 33.75 8.83 -32.05
C SER A 307 33.73 8.17 -30.67
N LEU A 308 34.67 8.53 -29.79
CA LEU A 308 34.66 8.10 -28.38
C LEU A 308 33.29 8.36 -27.71
N PHE A 309 32.63 9.45 -28.11
CA PHE A 309 31.30 9.78 -27.63
C PHE A 309 30.21 8.79 -28.09
N ASP A 310 30.29 8.27 -29.31
CA ASP A 310 29.32 7.28 -29.82
C ASP A 310 29.45 5.96 -29.05
N VAL A 311 30.68 5.59 -28.65
CA VAL A 311 30.95 4.43 -27.79
C VAL A 311 30.39 4.62 -26.38
N ILE A 312 30.59 5.80 -25.78
CA ILE A 312 30.07 6.11 -24.44
C ILE A 312 28.53 6.08 -24.44
N ILE A 313 27.89 6.69 -25.45
CA ILE A 313 26.43 6.69 -25.57
C ILE A 313 25.89 5.27 -25.73
N GLY A 314 26.55 4.43 -26.52
CA GLY A 314 26.18 3.02 -26.68
C GLY A 314 26.19 2.25 -25.36
N ARG A 315 27.25 2.40 -24.56
CA ARG A 315 27.37 1.75 -23.25
C ARG A 315 26.37 2.27 -22.23
N ILE A 316 26.12 3.59 -22.20
CA ILE A 316 25.12 4.20 -21.31
C ILE A 316 23.72 3.68 -21.65
N LYS A 317 23.37 3.52 -22.93
CA LYS A 317 22.08 2.95 -23.35
C LYS A 317 21.85 1.53 -22.82
N ILE A 318 22.89 0.69 -22.88
CA ILE A 318 22.85 -0.68 -22.34
C ILE A 318 22.63 -0.64 -20.82
N LEU A 319 23.44 0.15 -20.11
CA LEU A 319 23.36 0.31 -18.66
C LEU A 319 21.98 0.81 -18.20
N LEU A 320 21.47 1.86 -18.86
CA LEU A 320 20.13 2.41 -18.58
C LEU A 320 19.05 1.38 -18.90
N GLY A 321 19.20 0.61 -19.98
CA GLY A 321 18.26 -0.43 -20.34
C GLY A 321 18.10 -1.50 -19.27
N PHE A 322 19.20 -1.91 -18.64
CA PHE A 322 19.21 -2.87 -17.54
C PHE A 322 18.52 -2.31 -16.29
N TYR A 323 18.98 -1.14 -15.81
CA TYR A 323 18.46 -0.57 -14.56
C TYR A 323 17.03 -0.05 -14.66
N GLN A 324 16.54 0.30 -15.86
CA GLN A 324 15.14 0.68 -16.06
C GLN A 324 14.17 -0.49 -15.81
N VAL A 325 14.50 -1.69 -16.29
CA VAL A 325 13.65 -2.87 -16.06
C VAL A 325 13.78 -3.36 -14.62
N ILE A 326 15.01 -3.41 -14.11
CA ILE A 326 15.27 -3.83 -12.73
C ILE A 326 14.65 -2.87 -11.71
N GLY A 327 14.72 -1.55 -11.92
CA GLY A 327 14.09 -0.58 -11.01
C GLY A 327 12.60 -0.82 -10.82
N GLU A 328 11.86 -1.12 -11.89
CA GLU A 328 10.43 -1.44 -11.83
C GLU A 328 10.15 -2.76 -11.06
N ILE A 329 11.04 -3.75 -11.16
CA ILE A 329 10.97 -4.98 -10.37
C ILE A 329 11.21 -4.68 -8.88
N PHE A 330 12.27 -3.93 -8.56
CA PHE A 330 12.60 -3.61 -7.18
C PHE A 330 11.52 -2.75 -6.50
N THR A 331 10.83 -1.88 -7.25
CA THR A 331 9.70 -1.11 -6.72
C THR A 331 8.43 -1.94 -6.55
N SER A 332 8.25 -3.02 -7.31
CA SER A 332 7.12 -3.96 -7.16
C SER A 332 7.38 -5.09 -6.15
N LEU A 333 8.63 -5.31 -5.73
CA LEU A 333 9.03 -6.24 -4.69
C LEU A 333 8.79 -5.67 -3.30
N HIS A 334 7.60 -5.90 -2.79
CA HIS A 334 7.15 -5.41 -1.49
C HIS A 334 7.56 -6.31 -0.31
N ASP A 335 7.65 -7.62 -0.53
CA ASP A 335 7.80 -8.63 0.53
C ASP A 335 9.26 -8.88 0.97
N ILE A 336 10.24 -8.28 0.28
CA ILE A 336 11.66 -8.49 0.59
C ILE A 336 12.12 -7.47 1.62
N LYS A 337 12.57 -7.95 2.79
CA LYS A 337 13.20 -7.12 3.82
C LYS A 337 14.57 -6.62 3.36
N TRP A 338 14.60 -5.46 2.71
CA TRP A 338 15.83 -4.78 2.33
C TRP A 338 16.49 -4.16 3.57
N THR A 339 17.51 -4.82 4.13
CA THR A 339 18.25 -4.31 5.29
C THR A 339 19.66 -3.81 4.92
N GLY A 340 20.12 -2.76 5.61
CA GLY A 340 21.50 -2.25 5.55
C GLY A 340 21.98 -1.80 4.16
N THR A 341 23.04 -2.43 3.65
CA THR A 341 23.73 -2.10 2.40
C THR A 341 22.82 -2.17 1.17
N LEU A 342 21.79 -3.02 1.20
CA LEU A 342 20.85 -3.18 0.09
C LEU A 342 19.97 -1.94 -0.11
N VAL A 343 19.68 -1.17 0.96
CA VAL A 343 18.98 0.12 0.84
C VAL A 343 19.86 1.15 0.13
N ILE A 344 21.18 1.10 0.32
CA ILE A 344 22.13 1.97 -0.37
C ILE A 344 22.20 1.61 -1.86
N MET A 345 22.26 0.31 -2.18
CA MET A 345 22.13 -0.15 -3.57
C MET A 345 20.78 0.25 -4.15
N GLY A 346 19.72 0.22 -3.37
CA GLY A 346 18.40 0.66 -3.79
C GLY A 346 18.31 2.14 -4.15
N LYS A 347 18.95 3.00 -3.34
CA LYS A 347 19.12 4.42 -3.68
C LYS A 347 19.88 4.59 -5.00
N PHE A 348 20.90 3.77 -5.24
CA PHE A 348 21.66 3.78 -6.48
C PHE A 348 20.84 3.29 -7.68
N ILE A 349 20.14 2.14 -7.57
CA ILE A 349 19.30 1.58 -8.65
C ILE A 349 18.15 2.53 -9.01
N SER A 350 17.46 3.06 -8.00
CA SER A 350 16.42 4.06 -8.19
C SER A 350 16.98 5.30 -8.89
N ALA A 351 18.27 5.64 -8.66
CA ALA A 351 18.94 6.76 -9.33
C ALA A 351 19.04 6.62 -10.87
N PHE A 352 19.17 5.38 -11.35
CA PHE A 352 19.33 5.06 -12.77
C PHE A 352 18.02 4.73 -13.50
N GLU A 353 16.90 4.63 -12.79
CA GLU A 353 15.58 4.35 -13.38
C GLU A 353 15.12 5.46 -14.37
N ILE A 354 15.72 6.66 -14.33
CA ILE A 354 15.29 7.84 -15.11
C ILE A 354 13.78 8.10 -14.91
N ASN A 355 13.22 7.72 -13.77
CA ASN A 355 11.96 8.25 -13.29
C ASN A 355 12.25 9.66 -12.74
N ILE A 356 12.66 10.56 -13.65
CA ILE A 356 13.27 11.89 -13.40
C ILE A 356 12.42 12.69 -12.40
N LEU A 357 11.09 12.48 -12.43
CA LEU A 357 10.11 13.15 -11.59
C LEU A 357 10.09 12.63 -10.14
N ARG A 358 10.25 11.31 -9.92
CA ARG A 358 10.23 10.72 -8.57
C ARG A 358 11.56 10.88 -7.85
N LEU A 359 12.66 10.87 -8.59
CA LEU A 359 13.99 10.68 -8.03
C LEU A 359 14.80 11.98 -7.85
N PHE A 360 14.95 12.81 -8.89
CA PHE A 360 15.95 13.89 -8.86
C PHE A 360 15.49 15.17 -8.17
N VAL A 361 14.18 15.39 -8.03
CA VAL A 361 13.64 16.62 -7.42
C VAL A 361 12.87 16.35 -6.12
N ARG A 362 12.67 15.08 -5.71
CA ARG A 362 11.91 14.67 -4.49
C ARG A 362 10.91 15.73 -4.02
N PRO A 363 9.89 16.07 -4.83
CA PRO A 363 9.21 17.36 -4.70
C PRO A 363 8.53 17.56 -3.35
N ARG A 364 8.09 16.45 -2.75
CA ARG A 364 7.51 16.39 -1.40
C ARG A 364 8.44 16.89 -0.29
N CYS A 365 9.75 16.87 -0.50
CA CYS A 365 10.73 17.40 0.45
C CYS A 365 10.95 18.93 0.29
N PHE A 366 10.48 19.54 -0.80
CA PHE A 366 10.49 21.00 -0.97
C PHE A 366 9.25 21.65 -0.34
N ASP A 367 8.09 21.06 -0.59
CA ASP A 367 6.81 21.47 0.01
C ASP A 367 5.93 20.22 0.18
N GLU A 368 5.26 20.11 1.33
CA GLU A 368 4.34 19.01 1.63
C GLU A 368 3.16 18.98 0.63
N LYS A 369 2.81 20.12 0.04
CA LYS A 369 1.76 20.23 -0.99
C LYS A 369 2.19 19.73 -2.36
N LEU A 370 3.49 19.57 -2.60
CA LEU A 370 4.04 19.06 -3.86
C LEU A 370 4.13 17.52 -3.83
N ASP A 371 3.08 16.87 -3.35
CA ASP A 371 3.02 15.41 -3.39
C ASP A 371 2.64 14.94 -4.80
N LEU A 372 3.57 14.21 -5.44
CA LEU A 372 3.37 13.70 -6.79
C LEU A 372 2.49 12.45 -6.75
N ASN A 373 1.19 12.64 -6.57
CA ASN A 373 0.19 11.56 -6.68
C ASN A 373 0.23 10.94 -8.09
N PRO A 374 -0.05 9.63 -8.26
CA PRO A 374 -0.15 8.98 -9.58
C PRO A 374 -0.95 9.75 -10.64
N LYS A 375 -2.02 10.46 -10.24
CA LYS A 375 -2.81 11.32 -11.15
C LYS A 375 -1.98 12.47 -11.74
N ILE A 376 -1.18 13.14 -10.93
CA ILE A 376 -0.31 14.24 -11.36
C ILE A 376 0.83 13.69 -12.22
N GLN A 377 1.42 12.55 -11.83
CA GLN A 377 2.46 11.88 -12.61
C GLN A 377 1.97 11.52 -14.01
N PHE A 378 0.73 11.06 -14.14
CA PHE A 378 0.10 10.80 -15.43
C PHE A 378 -0.06 12.06 -16.29
N ILE A 379 -0.51 13.18 -15.70
CA ILE A 379 -0.64 14.46 -16.41
C ILE A 379 0.72 14.92 -16.93
N ILE A 380 1.76 14.86 -16.08
CA ILE A 380 3.12 15.21 -16.50
C ILE A 380 3.60 14.29 -17.62
N GLY A 381 3.39 12.97 -17.50
CA GLY A 381 3.74 11.98 -18.52
C GLY A 381 3.03 12.21 -19.86
N ALA A 382 1.78 12.69 -19.83
CA ALA A 382 1.01 13.02 -21.03
C ALA A 382 1.47 14.34 -21.69
N VAL A 383 1.76 15.37 -20.89
CA VAL A 383 2.11 16.71 -21.36
C VAL A 383 3.58 16.80 -21.80
N LEU A 384 4.48 16.09 -21.12
CA LEU A 384 5.93 16.19 -21.36
C LEU A 384 6.34 15.86 -22.82
N PRO A 385 5.87 14.77 -23.46
CA PRO A 385 6.15 14.50 -24.87
C PRO A 385 5.66 15.62 -25.79
N VAL A 386 4.48 16.20 -25.50
CA VAL A 386 3.91 17.30 -26.28
C VAL A 386 4.78 18.55 -26.17
N VAL A 387 5.24 18.88 -24.96
CA VAL A 387 6.13 20.02 -24.72
C VAL A 387 7.47 19.85 -25.45
N ILE A 388 8.05 18.65 -25.45
CA ILE A 388 9.29 18.34 -26.18
C ILE A 388 9.13 18.52 -27.70
N MET A 389 7.94 18.26 -28.24
CA MET A 389 7.64 18.52 -29.66
C MET A 389 7.40 20.01 -29.94
N LEU A 390 6.65 20.70 -29.07
CA LEU A 390 6.22 22.08 -29.30
C LEU A 390 7.35 23.09 -29.13
N ILE A 391 8.22 22.97 -28.12
CA ILE A 391 9.27 23.96 -27.85
C ILE A 391 10.21 24.15 -29.06
N PRO A 392 10.81 23.09 -29.64
CA PRO A 392 11.69 23.22 -30.81
C PRO A 392 10.94 23.67 -32.07
N PHE A 393 9.66 23.28 -32.21
CA PHE A 393 8.82 23.71 -33.31
C PHE A 393 8.56 25.23 -33.26
N MET A 394 8.15 25.75 -32.10
CA MET A 394 7.92 27.17 -31.90
C MET A 394 9.22 27.98 -32.06
N TYR A 395 10.34 27.47 -31.54
CA TYR A 395 11.66 28.08 -31.72
C TYR A 395 12.06 28.18 -33.20
N TYR A 396 11.86 27.11 -33.99
CA TYR A 396 12.15 27.10 -35.42
C TYR A 396 11.26 28.10 -36.18
N GLN A 397 9.96 28.10 -35.90
CA GLN A 397 9.01 29.00 -36.56
C GLN A 397 9.26 30.46 -36.20
N GLY A 398 9.58 30.77 -34.94
CA GLY A 398 9.96 32.11 -34.49
C GLY A 398 11.22 32.63 -35.17
N ASN A 399 12.28 31.81 -35.24
CA ASN A 399 13.50 32.18 -35.97
C ASN A 399 13.26 32.39 -37.47
N LYS A 400 12.42 31.56 -38.09
CA LYS A 400 12.03 31.70 -39.49
C LYS A 400 11.27 33.01 -39.72
N LEU A 401 10.32 33.35 -38.86
CA LEU A 401 9.53 34.58 -38.92
C LEU A 401 10.41 35.83 -38.70
N TYR A 402 11.28 35.79 -37.70
CA TYR A 402 12.22 36.87 -37.41
C TYR A 402 13.12 37.19 -38.62
N VAL A 403 13.68 36.17 -39.26
CA VAL A 403 14.52 36.36 -40.46
C VAL A 403 13.69 36.86 -41.64
N PHE A 404 12.45 36.38 -41.80
CA PHE A 404 11.57 36.83 -42.87
C PHE A 404 11.22 38.32 -42.78
N ILE A 405 10.98 38.82 -41.56
CA ILE A 405 10.65 40.23 -41.29
C ILE A 405 11.89 41.13 -41.43
N ARG A 406 13.04 40.70 -40.89
CA ARG A 406 14.22 41.59 -40.75
C ARG A 406 15.16 41.61 -41.96
N PHE A 407 15.20 40.57 -42.79
CA PHE A 407 16.21 40.43 -43.84
C PHE A 407 15.65 40.44 -45.28
N SER A 408 16.45 41.00 -46.19
CA SER A 408 16.22 41.03 -47.65
C SER A 408 16.22 39.61 -48.27
N PRO A 409 15.49 39.38 -49.38
CA PRO A 409 15.38 38.08 -50.04
C PRO A 409 16.72 37.44 -50.45
N ILE A 410 17.75 38.23 -50.73
CA ILE A 410 19.09 37.72 -51.08
C ILE A 410 19.76 37.05 -49.88
N VAL A 411 19.67 37.67 -48.69
CA VAL A 411 20.21 37.12 -47.44
C VAL A 411 19.42 35.88 -47.01
N ARG A 412 18.10 35.83 -47.29
CA ARG A 412 17.26 34.64 -47.03
C ARG A 412 17.74 33.42 -47.82
N MET A 413 18.22 33.60 -49.05
CA MET A 413 18.72 32.51 -49.88
C MET A 413 20.03 31.93 -49.32
N SER A 414 20.93 32.79 -48.81
CA SER A 414 22.16 32.36 -48.12
C SER A 414 21.87 31.60 -46.81
N LEU A 415 20.89 32.05 -46.01
CA LEU A 415 20.52 31.39 -44.75
C LEU A 415 19.75 30.06 -44.91
N ARG A 416 19.33 29.69 -46.13
CA ARG A 416 18.52 28.49 -46.39
C ARG A 416 19.22 27.21 -45.93
N SER A 417 20.53 27.09 -46.15
CA SER A 417 21.36 25.96 -45.71
C SER A 417 21.45 25.89 -44.18
N HIS A 418 21.61 27.04 -43.51
CA HIS A 418 21.61 27.14 -42.05
C HIS A 418 20.28 26.69 -41.44
N PHE A 419 19.14 27.11 -41.99
CA PHE A 419 17.82 26.67 -41.52
C PHE A 419 17.56 25.18 -41.76
N GLN A 420 18.06 24.61 -42.87
CA GLN A 420 17.98 23.16 -43.11
C GLN A 420 18.79 22.37 -42.08
N ASN A 421 19.99 22.83 -41.73
CA ASN A 421 20.82 22.21 -40.71
C ASN A 421 20.21 22.35 -39.31
N LEU A 422 19.67 23.53 -38.98
CA LEU A 422 18.93 23.77 -37.74
C LEU A 422 17.72 22.83 -37.61
N LYS A 423 16.91 22.71 -38.67
CA LYS A 423 15.75 21.80 -38.70
C LYS A 423 16.16 20.34 -38.47
N LYS A 424 17.21 19.87 -39.14
CA LYS A 424 17.73 18.50 -38.98
C LYS A 424 18.24 18.26 -37.55
N GLY A 425 18.94 19.24 -36.97
CA GLY A 425 19.45 19.17 -35.59
C GLY A 425 18.34 19.16 -34.53
N LEU A 426 17.35 20.07 -34.65
CA LEU A 426 16.19 20.11 -33.75
C LEU A 426 15.37 18.82 -33.83
N PHE A 427 15.13 18.30 -35.04
CA PHE A 427 14.44 17.02 -35.22
C PHE A 427 15.20 15.87 -34.55
N ALA A 428 16.53 15.81 -34.70
CA ALA A 428 17.32 14.78 -34.06
C ALA A 428 17.28 14.88 -32.53
N CYS A 429 17.36 16.09 -31.98
CA CYS A 429 17.24 16.32 -30.53
C CYS A 429 15.88 15.84 -30.00
N VAL A 430 14.78 16.20 -30.69
CA VAL A 430 13.43 15.78 -30.33
C VAL A 430 13.29 14.26 -30.32
N VAL A 431 13.77 13.56 -31.36
CA VAL A 431 13.71 12.10 -31.43
C VAL A 431 14.50 11.45 -30.29
N VAL A 432 15.70 11.95 -29.99
CA VAL A 432 16.53 11.44 -28.88
C VAL A 432 15.84 11.66 -27.53
N LEU A 433 15.32 12.86 -27.27
CA LEU A 433 14.63 13.18 -26.02
C LEU A 433 13.38 12.31 -25.85
N LEU A 434 12.55 12.19 -26.88
CA LEU A 434 11.36 11.33 -26.87
C LEU A 434 11.71 9.87 -26.60
N PHE A 435 12.81 9.36 -27.17
CA PHE A 435 13.28 8.00 -26.92
C PHE A 435 13.73 7.80 -25.46
N VAL A 436 14.45 8.77 -24.89
CA VAL A 436 14.93 8.69 -23.49
C VAL A 436 13.78 8.71 -22.49
N ILE A 437 12.76 9.54 -22.72
CA ILE A 437 11.60 9.63 -21.81
C ILE A 437 10.53 8.56 -22.06
N TYR A 438 10.68 7.74 -23.09
CA TYR A 438 9.63 6.79 -23.49
C TYR A 438 9.34 5.74 -22.40
N PRO A 439 10.33 5.01 -21.85
CA PRO A 439 10.06 4.04 -20.78
C PRO A 439 9.34 4.62 -19.54
N PRO A 440 9.79 5.75 -18.93
CA PRO A 440 9.09 6.29 -17.77
C PRO A 440 7.68 6.81 -18.10
N VAL A 441 7.46 7.36 -19.31
CA VAL A 441 6.12 7.76 -19.75
C VAL A 441 5.20 6.54 -19.92
N CYS A 442 5.71 5.43 -20.46
CA CYS A 442 4.95 4.17 -20.54
C CYS A 442 4.56 3.66 -19.14
N SER A 443 5.48 3.64 -18.17
CA SER A 443 5.20 3.20 -16.79
C SER A 443 4.06 4.01 -16.15
N VAL A 444 4.10 5.35 -16.23
CA VAL A 444 3.01 6.19 -15.66
C VAL A 444 1.68 6.01 -16.39
N ILE A 445 1.67 5.74 -17.70
CA ILE A 445 0.43 5.42 -18.45
C ILE A 445 -0.17 4.10 -17.96
N PHE A 446 0.65 3.06 -17.81
CA PHE A 446 0.19 1.73 -17.36
C PHE A 446 -0.24 1.73 -15.89
N SER A 447 0.33 2.61 -15.07
CA SER A 447 -0.02 2.72 -13.66
C SER A 447 -1.49 3.07 -13.41
N LEU A 448 -2.18 3.70 -14.38
CA LEU A 448 -3.60 4.07 -14.30
C LEU A 448 -4.51 3.16 -15.13
N TYR A 449 -4.06 1.98 -15.54
CA TYR A 449 -4.94 1.00 -16.17
C TYR A 449 -5.93 0.41 -15.16
N PRO A 450 -7.13 -0.02 -15.61
CA PRO A 450 -8.13 -0.62 -14.72
C PRO A 450 -7.64 -1.92 -14.07
N LEU A 451 -6.77 -2.67 -14.76
CA LEU A 451 -6.14 -3.89 -14.23
C LEU A 451 -5.14 -3.62 -13.09
N SER A 452 -4.62 -2.39 -12.98
CA SER A 452 -3.70 -1.98 -11.90
C SER A 452 -4.43 -1.73 -10.57
N CYS A 453 -5.76 -1.90 -10.54
CA CYS A 453 -6.57 -1.79 -9.33
C CYS A 453 -6.68 -3.15 -8.63
N LYS A 454 -6.28 -3.20 -7.36
CA LYS A 454 -6.39 -4.39 -6.49
C LYS A 454 -7.64 -4.26 -5.62
N SER A 455 -8.46 -5.31 -5.60
CA SER A 455 -9.63 -5.38 -4.72
C SER A 455 -9.30 -6.09 -3.41
N PHE A 456 -9.78 -5.52 -2.30
CA PHE A 456 -9.66 -6.08 -0.97
C PHE A 456 -11.05 -6.30 -0.39
N HIS A 457 -11.34 -7.53 0.05
CA HIS A 457 -12.58 -7.86 0.77
C HIS A 457 -12.36 -7.61 2.25
N ILE A 458 -13.05 -6.62 2.81
CA ILE A 458 -12.82 -6.13 4.19
C ILE A 458 -13.59 -6.99 5.21
N ASP A 459 -14.72 -7.55 4.82
CA ASP A 459 -15.53 -8.40 5.67
C ASP A 459 -15.20 -9.89 5.50
N GLN A 460 -15.53 -10.68 6.52
CA GLN A 460 -15.32 -12.14 6.50
C GLN A 460 -16.21 -12.82 5.44
N ASP A 461 -17.42 -12.29 5.21
CA ASP A 461 -18.40 -12.79 4.24
C ASP A 461 -18.15 -12.32 2.80
N LYS A 462 -17.08 -11.54 2.57
CA LYS A 462 -16.63 -11.01 1.26
C LYS A 462 -17.66 -10.13 0.53
N LYS A 463 -18.67 -9.62 1.21
CA LYS A 463 -19.72 -8.74 0.69
C LYS A 463 -19.23 -7.31 0.42
N TYR A 464 -18.34 -6.79 1.25
CA TYR A 464 -17.81 -5.43 1.14
C TYR A 464 -16.40 -5.44 0.56
N ASN A 465 -16.24 -4.82 -0.61
CA ASN A 465 -14.96 -4.68 -1.28
C ASN A 465 -14.54 -3.21 -1.38
N ILE A 466 -13.23 -2.98 -1.24
CA ILE A 466 -12.60 -1.72 -1.63
C ILE A 466 -11.64 -1.99 -2.77
N THR A 467 -11.58 -1.08 -3.74
CA THR A 467 -10.67 -1.16 -4.87
C THR A 467 -9.66 -0.02 -4.78
N ARG A 468 -8.38 -0.38 -4.66
CA ARG A 468 -7.29 0.57 -4.47
C ARG A 468 -6.25 0.42 -5.58
N LEU A 469 -5.61 1.52 -5.94
CA LEU A 469 -4.59 1.53 -6.97
C LEU A 469 -3.29 0.89 -6.47
N ARG A 470 -2.65 0.01 -7.25
CA ARG A 470 -1.43 -0.68 -6.80
C ARG A 470 -0.23 0.25 -6.61
N SER A 471 -0.13 1.31 -7.43
CA SER A 471 0.96 2.27 -7.33
C SER A 471 0.83 3.20 -6.11
N ASP A 472 -0.37 3.30 -5.53
CA ASP A 472 -0.68 4.08 -4.33
C ASP A 472 -2.03 3.61 -3.75
N PHE A 473 -2.00 2.84 -2.66
CA PHE A 473 -3.20 2.25 -2.08
C PHE A 473 -4.15 3.25 -1.42
N ASP A 474 -3.76 4.52 -1.24
CA ASP A 474 -4.68 5.55 -0.74
C ASP A 474 -5.62 6.06 -1.84
N VAL A 475 -5.28 5.82 -3.12
CA VAL A 475 -6.13 6.23 -4.25
C VAL A 475 -7.23 5.19 -4.51
N ASP A 476 -8.48 5.64 -4.37
CA ASP A 476 -9.68 4.86 -4.72
C ASP A 476 -9.87 4.81 -6.25
N CYS A 477 -10.06 3.60 -6.79
CA CYS A 477 -10.24 3.35 -8.22
C CYS A 477 -11.62 3.73 -8.78
N THR A 478 -12.65 3.91 -7.94
CA THR A 478 -14.03 4.18 -8.38
C THR A 478 -14.17 5.47 -9.20
N GLY A 479 -13.35 6.49 -8.93
CA GLY A 479 -13.38 7.79 -9.61
C GLY A 479 -12.41 7.96 -10.79
N LEU A 480 -11.73 6.90 -11.26
CA LEU A 480 -10.65 6.99 -12.25
C LEU A 480 -11.08 6.81 -13.71
N GLN A 481 -12.38 6.71 -14.01
CA GLN A 481 -12.88 6.39 -15.36
C GLN A 481 -12.30 7.26 -16.48
N ALA A 482 -12.24 8.58 -16.29
CA ALA A 482 -11.67 9.50 -17.28
C ALA A 482 -10.16 9.25 -17.53
N TYR A 483 -9.42 8.90 -16.47
CA TYR A 483 -8.00 8.57 -16.58
C TYR A 483 -7.80 7.22 -17.27
N HIS A 484 -8.64 6.22 -17.00
CA HIS A 484 -8.58 4.93 -17.70
C HIS A 484 -8.74 5.10 -19.23
N VAL A 485 -9.76 5.86 -19.66
CA VAL A 485 -9.98 6.15 -21.09
C VAL A 485 -8.79 6.92 -21.68
N SER A 486 -8.30 7.93 -20.97
CA SER A 486 -7.14 8.71 -21.40
C SER A 486 -5.88 7.84 -21.53
N ALA A 487 -5.67 6.88 -20.63
CA ALA A 487 -4.54 5.96 -20.68
C ALA A 487 -4.58 5.08 -21.94
N PHE A 488 -5.75 4.52 -22.29
CA PHE A 488 -5.90 3.76 -23.54
C PHE A 488 -5.62 4.60 -24.78
N ILE A 489 -6.10 5.85 -24.82
CA ILE A 489 -5.83 6.78 -25.92
C ILE A 489 -4.33 7.07 -26.04
N LEU A 490 -3.67 7.38 -24.92
CA LEU A 490 -2.22 7.63 -24.90
C LEU A 490 -1.41 6.38 -25.27
N THR A 491 -1.89 5.18 -24.96
CA THR A 491 -1.24 3.95 -25.42
C THR A 491 -1.23 3.83 -26.94
N VAL A 492 -2.35 4.14 -27.60
CA VAL A 492 -2.39 4.13 -29.07
C VAL A 492 -1.49 5.23 -29.64
N ILE A 493 -1.59 6.46 -29.12
CA ILE A 493 -0.91 7.64 -29.66
C ILE A 493 0.60 7.65 -29.39
N TYR A 494 1.04 7.18 -28.22
CA TYR A 494 2.43 7.30 -27.78
C TYR A 494 3.11 5.93 -27.69
N VAL A 495 2.52 4.99 -26.94
CA VAL A 495 3.16 3.68 -26.69
C VAL A 495 3.33 2.88 -27.99
N ILE A 496 2.33 2.89 -28.88
CA ILE A 496 2.36 2.13 -30.14
C ILE A 496 2.84 2.99 -31.31
N ALA A 497 2.26 4.18 -31.50
CA ALA A 497 2.54 4.96 -32.71
C ALA A 497 3.98 5.50 -32.75
N LEU A 498 4.62 5.81 -31.61
CA LEU A 498 6.01 6.29 -31.62
C LEU A 498 7.00 5.20 -32.08
N PRO A 499 7.06 3.99 -31.49
CA PRO A 499 7.92 2.92 -32.02
C PRO A 499 7.60 2.55 -33.46
N ALA A 500 6.32 2.51 -33.84
CA ALA A 500 5.91 2.23 -35.23
C ALA A 500 6.40 3.32 -36.20
N ALA A 501 6.31 4.60 -35.82
CA ALA A 501 6.82 5.71 -36.61
C ALA A 501 8.35 5.67 -36.73
N LEU A 502 9.06 5.37 -35.63
CA LEU A 502 10.52 5.20 -35.65
C LEU A 502 10.93 4.03 -36.56
N LEU A 503 10.25 2.89 -36.46
CA LEU A 503 10.48 1.72 -37.30
C LEU A 503 10.20 2.04 -38.78
N TYR A 504 9.10 2.74 -39.07
CA TYR A 504 8.77 3.18 -40.43
C TYR A 504 9.83 4.13 -41.00
N LEU A 505 10.28 5.12 -40.22
CA LEU A 505 11.32 6.07 -40.65
C LEU A 505 12.67 5.38 -40.85
N LEU A 506 13.03 4.41 -40.00
CA LEU A 506 14.22 3.58 -40.16
C LEU A 506 14.13 2.73 -41.44
N CYS A 507 13.02 1.99 -41.60
CA CYS A 507 12.75 1.15 -42.76
C CYS A 507 12.79 1.95 -44.06
N LYS A 508 12.11 3.11 -44.10
CA LYS A 508 12.12 4.00 -45.26
C LYS A 508 13.56 4.37 -45.66
N ASN A 509 14.42 4.75 -44.71
CA ASN A 509 15.78 5.15 -45.04
C ASN A 509 16.70 3.98 -45.42
N PHE A 510 16.61 2.84 -44.73
CA PHE A 510 17.46 1.68 -45.02
C PHE A 510 16.99 0.87 -46.25
N CYS A 511 15.69 0.64 -46.42
CA CYS A 511 15.15 -0.08 -47.58
C CYS A 511 15.28 0.73 -48.89
N LEU A 512 15.08 2.06 -48.85
CA LEU A 512 15.36 2.91 -50.01
C LEU A 512 16.86 2.93 -50.36
N SER A 513 17.73 2.89 -49.36
CA SER A 513 19.17 2.86 -49.60
C SER A 513 19.65 1.53 -50.16
N ALA A 514 19.01 0.40 -49.82
CA ALA A 514 19.25 -0.90 -50.45
C ALA A 514 18.83 -0.88 -51.93
N ARG A 515 17.61 -0.41 -52.22
CA ARG A 515 17.06 -0.33 -53.58
C ARG A 515 17.90 0.54 -54.53
N LYS A 516 18.49 1.62 -54.01
CA LYS A 516 19.36 2.53 -54.77
C LYS A 516 20.74 1.93 -55.07
N LYS A 517 21.21 0.99 -54.25
CA LYS A 517 22.50 0.31 -54.43
C LYS A 517 22.41 -0.78 -55.49
N ASP A 518 21.28 -1.49 -55.53
CA ASP A 518 20.99 -2.49 -56.57
C ASP A 518 20.83 -1.82 -57.95
N SER A 519 20.13 -0.68 -58.02
CA SER A 519 19.97 0.05 -59.29
C SER A 519 21.27 0.67 -59.84
N LEU A 520 22.29 0.89 -59.00
CA LEU A 520 23.60 1.41 -59.44
C LEU A 520 24.54 0.29 -59.91
N MET A 521 24.22 -0.97 -59.57
CA MET A 521 25.02 -2.14 -59.94
C MET A 521 24.58 -2.76 -61.28
N ASP A 522 23.36 -2.44 -61.75
CA ASP A 522 22.82 -2.86 -63.06
C ASP A 522 23.26 -1.97 -64.25
N ASP A 523 23.90 -0.81 -64.00
CA ASP A 523 24.29 0.17 -65.03
C ASP A 523 25.77 0.06 -65.50
N LEU A 524 26.47 -1.05 -65.21
CA LEU A 524 27.85 -1.29 -65.70
C LEU A 524 27.84 -2.08 -67.02
N PRO A 525 28.20 -1.49 -68.17
CA PRO A 525 28.39 -2.25 -69.41
C PRO A 525 29.71 -3.06 -69.34
N PRO A 526 29.80 -4.19 -70.06
CA PRO A 526 31.03 -4.98 -70.13
C PRO A 526 32.14 -4.19 -70.85
N ASP A 527 33.23 -3.98 -70.12
CA ASP A 527 34.45 -3.30 -70.54
C ASP A 527 35.10 -4.03 -71.72
N ASN A 528 35.36 -3.31 -72.81
CA ASN A 528 36.18 -3.75 -73.92
C ASN A 528 37.03 -2.58 -74.44
N THR A 529 38.33 -2.86 -74.51
CA THR A 529 39.39 -2.28 -75.37
C THR A 529 39.98 -0.90 -75.03
N ASP A 530 41.20 -0.94 -74.48
CA ASP A 530 42.45 -0.32 -74.94
C ASP A 530 42.38 0.89 -75.91
N ASP A 531 42.69 2.11 -75.42
CA ASP A 531 43.66 3.07 -76.00
C ASP A 531 43.82 4.33 -75.07
N PRO A 532 45.01 4.97 -74.93
CA PRO A 532 45.22 6.09 -74.03
C PRO A 532 45.21 7.44 -74.76
N THR A 533 44.26 8.32 -74.44
CA THR A 533 44.42 9.77 -74.60
C THR A 533 43.52 10.54 -73.62
N ASP A 534 44.17 11.23 -72.68
CA ASP A 534 43.58 12.19 -71.73
C ASP A 534 42.90 13.36 -72.49
N PRO A 535 41.87 14.07 -71.94
CA PRO A 535 42.01 14.76 -70.65
C PRO A 535 40.75 14.93 -69.75
N LEU A 536 41.01 15.06 -68.44
CA LEU A 536 40.21 15.80 -67.42
C LEU A 536 38.80 15.29 -67.11
N VAL A 537 38.72 14.17 -66.40
CA VAL A 537 37.51 13.77 -65.67
C VAL A 537 37.37 14.62 -64.41
N ILE A 538 36.37 15.52 -64.41
CA ILE A 538 35.83 16.14 -63.20
C ILE A 538 35.33 15.01 -62.31
N ASN A 539 36.04 14.76 -61.19
CA ASN A 539 35.60 13.88 -60.12
C ASN A 539 34.32 14.42 -59.47
N ASN A 540 33.17 14.24 -60.12
CA ASN A 540 31.89 14.26 -59.44
C ASN A 540 31.76 12.95 -58.68
N SER A 541 32.43 12.88 -57.53
CA SER A 541 32.14 11.85 -56.52
C SER A 541 30.62 11.82 -56.31
N PRO A 542 29.95 10.66 -56.41
CA PRO A 542 28.55 10.57 -56.10
C PRO A 542 28.40 11.01 -54.65
N THR A 543 27.77 12.16 -54.45
CA THR A 543 27.60 12.77 -53.13
C THR A 543 26.75 11.81 -52.31
N TYR A 544 27.40 10.97 -51.50
CA TYR A 544 26.72 10.04 -50.60
C TYR A 544 25.82 10.90 -49.70
N SER A 545 24.51 10.74 -49.84
CA SER A 545 23.54 11.51 -49.07
C SER A 545 23.82 11.27 -47.58
N SER A 546 24.25 12.33 -46.89
CA SER A 546 24.55 12.33 -45.46
C SER A 546 23.41 11.66 -44.68
N THR A 547 23.68 10.52 -44.04
CA THR A 547 22.70 9.84 -43.18
C THR A 547 22.29 10.78 -42.04
N PRO A 548 20.99 10.93 -41.78
CA PRO A 548 20.53 11.91 -40.80
C PRO A 548 20.94 11.50 -39.38
N THR A 549 21.38 12.46 -38.57
CA THR A 549 22.05 12.21 -37.27
C THR A 549 21.23 11.39 -36.27
N TRP A 550 19.90 11.50 -36.29
CA TRP A 550 19.00 10.70 -35.44
C TRP A 550 19.03 9.21 -35.78
N LEU A 551 19.26 8.87 -37.05
CA LEU A 551 19.35 7.49 -37.53
C LEU A 551 20.61 6.82 -36.99
N ASN A 552 21.71 7.58 -36.93
CA ASN A 552 22.94 7.11 -36.31
C ASN A 552 22.70 6.83 -34.82
N PHE A 553 22.03 7.70 -34.07
CA PHE A 553 21.74 7.42 -32.65
C PHE A 553 21.07 6.06 -32.41
N LEU A 554 20.10 5.66 -33.25
CA LEU A 554 19.36 4.39 -33.12
C LEU A 554 20.13 3.18 -33.66
N SER A 555 20.87 3.33 -34.77
CA SER A 555 21.45 2.20 -35.51
C SER A 555 22.99 2.07 -35.40
N GLU A 556 23.69 3.06 -34.85
CA GLU A 556 25.16 3.09 -34.81
C GLU A 556 25.75 1.93 -33.99
N ASN A 557 25.03 1.45 -32.97
CA ASN A 557 25.49 0.36 -32.10
C ASN A 557 25.35 -1.02 -32.76
N TYR A 558 24.47 -1.16 -33.75
CA TYR A 558 24.10 -2.43 -34.36
C TYR A 558 24.73 -2.60 -35.74
N LYS A 559 25.00 -3.84 -36.14
CA LYS A 559 25.42 -4.15 -37.51
C LYS A 559 24.34 -3.67 -38.49
N LYS A 560 24.75 -3.32 -39.72
CA LYS A 560 23.85 -2.77 -40.75
C LYS A 560 22.64 -3.68 -41.06
N GLU A 561 22.80 -4.99 -40.89
CA GLU A 561 21.75 -6.01 -41.07
C GLU A 561 20.67 -5.98 -39.98
N PHE A 562 21.01 -5.52 -38.77
CA PHE A 562 20.13 -5.49 -37.59
C PHE A 562 19.71 -4.06 -37.21
N TRP A 563 19.40 -3.22 -38.20
CA TRP A 563 19.05 -1.81 -38.02
C TRP A 563 17.79 -1.57 -37.16
N PHE A 564 16.91 -2.57 -37.03
CA PHE A 564 15.67 -2.51 -36.25
C PHE A 564 15.83 -2.94 -34.79
N TRP A 565 17.01 -3.43 -34.39
CA TRP A 565 17.20 -4.11 -33.09
C TRP A 565 16.93 -3.20 -31.88
N GLU A 566 17.22 -1.90 -31.98
CA GLU A 566 16.87 -0.93 -30.93
C GLU A 566 15.36 -0.90 -30.63
N ILE A 567 14.52 -1.11 -31.65
CA ILE A 567 13.06 -1.16 -31.49
C ILE A 567 12.63 -2.47 -30.80
N VAL A 568 13.33 -3.58 -31.06
CA VAL A 568 13.08 -4.87 -30.38
C VAL A 568 13.43 -4.75 -28.90
N GLU A 569 14.57 -4.13 -28.58
CA GLU A 569 14.98 -3.85 -27.21
C GLU A 569 13.99 -2.91 -26.49
N LEU A 570 13.47 -1.90 -27.20
CA LEU A 570 12.44 -1.01 -26.68
C LEU A 570 11.13 -1.76 -26.39
N ALA A 571 10.69 -2.62 -27.31
CA ALA A 571 9.48 -3.42 -27.17
C ALA A 571 9.57 -4.37 -25.97
N ARG A 572 10.71 -5.06 -25.81
CA ARG A 572 10.97 -5.91 -24.65
C ARG A 572 10.77 -5.16 -23.33
N LYS A 573 11.41 -3.99 -23.19
CA LYS A 573 11.33 -3.16 -21.98
C LYS A 573 9.89 -2.80 -21.65
N VAL A 574 9.14 -2.28 -22.62
CA VAL A 574 7.74 -1.87 -22.42
C VAL A 574 6.83 -3.05 -22.11
N THR A 575 7.00 -4.20 -22.75
CA THR A 575 6.20 -5.39 -22.44
C THR A 575 6.47 -5.87 -21.01
N GLN A 576 7.73 -5.86 -20.56
CA GLN A 576 8.06 -6.22 -19.18
C GLN A 576 7.51 -5.21 -18.18
N THR A 577 7.69 -3.91 -18.42
CA THR A 577 7.08 -2.86 -17.59
C THR A 577 5.57 -3.01 -17.52
N LEU A 578 4.88 -3.24 -18.65
CA LEU A 578 3.44 -3.47 -18.67
C LEU A 578 3.02 -4.62 -17.77
N LEU A 579 3.68 -5.78 -17.88
CA LEU A 579 3.34 -6.95 -17.07
C LEU A 579 3.54 -6.67 -15.57
N ILE A 580 4.68 -6.08 -15.20
CA ILE A 580 5.02 -5.77 -13.80
C ILE A 580 4.05 -4.73 -13.22
N THR A 581 3.79 -3.64 -13.93
CA THR A 581 2.93 -2.55 -13.43
C THR A 581 1.46 -2.99 -13.29
N LEU A 582 0.95 -3.83 -14.21
CA LEU A 582 -0.46 -4.27 -14.18
C LEU A 582 -0.71 -5.35 -13.12
N PHE A 583 0.09 -6.42 -13.14
CA PHE A 583 -0.18 -7.64 -12.37
C PHE A 583 0.72 -7.77 -11.14
N GLY A 584 1.75 -6.93 -11.02
CA GLY A 584 2.72 -6.92 -9.92
C GLY A 584 3.61 -8.14 -9.89
N TRP A 585 4.70 -8.04 -9.13
CA TRP A 585 5.65 -9.15 -8.99
C TRP A 585 5.14 -10.30 -8.11
N GLU A 586 4.14 -10.05 -7.26
CA GLU A 586 3.46 -11.09 -6.47
C GLU A 586 2.78 -12.16 -7.34
N ASP A 587 2.37 -11.79 -8.55
CA ASP A 587 1.65 -12.69 -9.45
C ASP A 587 2.61 -13.66 -10.16
N ARG A 588 2.40 -14.96 -9.94
CA ARG A 588 3.27 -16.01 -10.48
C ARG A 588 3.31 -16.01 -12.01
N LEU A 589 2.20 -15.67 -12.68
CA LEU A 589 2.17 -15.60 -14.14
C LEU A 589 3.05 -14.46 -14.64
N THR A 590 3.05 -13.33 -13.94
CA THR A 590 3.90 -12.17 -14.26
C THR A 590 5.39 -12.51 -14.16
N VAL A 591 5.80 -13.18 -13.07
CA VAL A 591 7.19 -13.64 -12.91
C VAL A 591 7.58 -14.60 -14.05
N ILE A 592 6.72 -15.57 -14.38
CA ILE A 592 6.99 -16.53 -15.46
C ILE A 592 7.08 -15.83 -16.82
N LEU A 593 6.10 -14.99 -17.17
CA LEU A 593 6.05 -14.31 -18.47
C LEU A 593 7.23 -13.35 -18.65
N THR A 594 7.56 -12.55 -17.64
CA THR A 594 8.70 -11.61 -17.69
C THR A 594 10.03 -12.35 -17.82
N THR A 595 10.21 -13.46 -17.10
CA THR A 595 11.38 -14.34 -17.20
C THR A 595 11.47 -14.98 -18.59
N CYS A 596 10.37 -15.54 -19.11
CA CYS A 596 10.32 -16.11 -20.46
C CYS A 596 10.68 -15.10 -21.55
N ILE A 597 10.20 -13.85 -21.43
CA ILE A 597 10.56 -12.76 -22.35
C ILE A 597 12.05 -12.45 -22.28
N SER A 598 12.63 -12.35 -21.08
CA SER A 598 14.08 -12.14 -20.90
C SER A 598 14.90 -13.28 -21.50
N VAL A 599 14.52 -14.54 -21.25
CA VAL A 599 15.20 -15.72 -21.81
C VAL A 599 15.11 -15.73 -23.34
N LEU A 600 13.93 -15.50 -23.90
CA LEU A 600 13.75 -15.44 -25.35
C LEU A 600 14.62 -14.34 -25.97
N PHE A 601 14.63 -13.16 -25.36
CA PHE A 601 15.48 -12.06 -25.83
C PHE A 601 16.97 -12.41 -25.75
N LEU A 602 17.43 -12.99 -24.63
CA LEU A 602 18.81 -13.44 -24.46
C LEU A 602 19.21 -14.46 -25.53
N LEU A 603 18.34 -15.44 -25.82
CA LEU A 603 18.57 -16.45 -26.86
C LEU A 603 18.68 -15.81 -28.24
N LEU A 604 17.76 -14.89 -28.58
CA LEU A 604 17.80 -14.15 -29.84
C LEU A 604 19.08 -13.29 -29.93
N HIS A 605 19.43 -12.57 -28.86
CA HIS A 605 20.61 -11.72 -28.81
C HIS A 605 21.92 -12.52 -28.94
N ALA A 606 22.01 -13.67 -28.29
CA ALA A 606 23.14 -14.59 -28.38
C ALA A 606 23.26 -15.25 -29.77
N ARG A 607 22.12 -15.60 -30.39
CA ARG A 607 22.07 -16.24 -31.72
C ARG A 607 22.46 -15.29 -32.85
N TYR A 608 21.91 -14.09 -32.86
CA TYR A 608 22.08 -13.14 -33.96
C TYR A 608 23.28 -12.19 -33.79
N ARG A 609 23.77 -12.00 -32.55
CA ARG A 609 24.90 -11.11 -32.22
C ARG A 609 24.81 -9.75 -32.94
N PRO A 610 23.78 -8.95 -32.65
CA PRO A 610 23.41 -7.78 -33.44
C PRO A 610 24.36 -6.59 -33.25
N MET A 611 25.15 -6.54 -32.17
CA MET A 611 26.04 -5.39 -31.90
C MET A 611 27.30 -5.40 -32.77
N LYS A 612 27.82 -4.20 -33.09
CA LYS A 612 29.08 -4.04 -33.85
C LYS A 612 30.31 -4.41 -33.02
N SER A 613 30.32 -4.10 -31.72
CA SER A 613 31.46 -4.33 -30.82
C SER A 613 31.28 -5.62 -30.02
N SER A 614 32.32 -6.47 -29.97
CA SER A 614 32.32 -7.68 -29.15
C SER A 614 32.19 -7.39 -27.65
N TYR A 615 32.72 -6.24 -27.19
CA TYR A 615 32.60 -5.83 -25.78
C TYR A 615 31.16 -5.42 -25.44
N GLU A 616 30.53 -4.59 -26.28
CA GLU A 616 29.12 -4.19 -26.08
C GLU A 616 28.20 -5.42 -26.11
N GLN A 617 28.49 -6.37 -27.00
CA GLN A 617 27.78 -7.65 -27.09
C GLN A 617 27.91 -8.48 -25.80
N GLY A 618 29.12 -8.62 -25.25
CA GLY A 618 29.36 -9.33 -23.99
C GLY A 618 28.64 -8.64 -22.82
N LEU A 619 28.76 -7.32 -22.74
CA LEU A 619 28.15 -6.52 -21.70
C LEU A 619 26.61 -6.68 -21.65
N GLN A 620 25.95 -6.66 -22.80
CA GLN A 620 24.49 -6.88 -22.87
C GLN A 620 24.10 -8.29 -22.40
N VAL A 621 24.83 -9.31 -22.84
CA VAL A 621 24.59 -10.71 -22.46
C VAL A 621 24.81 -10.92 -20.97
N ASP A 622 25.86 -10.34 -20.39
CA ASP A 622 26.16 -10.43 -18.96
C ASP A 622 25.05 -9.80 -18.11
N TYR A 623 24.53 -8.63 -18.52
CA TYR A 623 23.41 -7.99 -17.83
C TYR A 623 22.12 -8.80 -17.94
N ASP A 624 21.79 -9.30 -19.13
CA ASP A 624 20.59 -10.13 -19.32
C ASP A 624 20.70 -11.47 -18.56
N LEU A 625 21.90 -12.03 -18.39
CA LEU A 625 22.14 -13.21 -17.56
C LEU A 625 22.02 -12.88 -16.07
N HIS A 626 22.59 -11.77 -15.62
CA HIS A 626 22.46 -11.29 -14.24
C HIS A 626 21.02 -10.99 -13.84
N PHE A 627 20.15 -10.63 -14.78
CA PHE A 627 18.73 -10.45 -14.54
C PHE A 627 18.01 -11.78 -14.24
N LEU A 628 18.48 -12.90 -14.81
CA LEU A 628 17.86 -14.22 -14.68
C LEU A 628 18.32 -15.01 -13.46
N THR A 629 19.48 -14.65 -12.90
CA THR A 629 20.08 -15.26 -11.70
C THR A 629 19.72 -14.47 -10.46
#